data_AF-A0A087UP82-F1
#
_entry.id   AF-A0A087UP82-F1
#
_cell.length_a   1.000
_cell.length_b   1.000
_cell.length_c   1.000
_cell.angle_alpha   90.00
_cell.angle_beta   90.00
_cell.angle_gamma   90.00
#
_symmetry.space_group_name_H-M   'P 1'
#
loop_
_entity.id
_entity.type
_entity.pdbx_description
1 polymer ?
#
loop_
_entity_poly.entity_id
_entity_poly.type
_entity_poly.pdbx_seq_one_letter_code
_entity_poly.pdbx_strand_id
1 'polypeptide(L)'
;MLSVLNHIWLNPREQTGNQRNILKDFWLDLNYLEVAQAAQYCSAYFTAILYTELWCDTMREKSRIKDQLSDYSDSGSLESSPLSFIGSQDREKASLVYDILLDAYSSIGDMDAVSGCEVVATDSQSILKHSYLIEKKWDGLLKINDQNNSHIEILQALQQNGLHSVLQGYIQSLLLNGNP
;
A
#
# COMPACT_ATOMS: atom_id res chain seq x y z
N MET A 1 -22.97 9.05 6.39
CA MET A 1 -22.96 8.64 4.97
C MET A 1 -22.55 7.18 4.83
N LEU A 2 -21.38 6.77 5.37
CA LEU A 2 -20.96 5.36 5.44
C LEU A 2 -21.96 4.42 6.14
N SER A 3 -22.65 4.88 7.18
CA SER A 3 -23.71 4.10 7.85
C SER A 3 -24.91 3.79 6.95
N VAL A 4 -25.24 4.70 6.04
CA VAL A 4 -26.33 4.52 5.06
C VAL A 4 -25.89 3.53 3.98
N LEU A 5 -24.64 3.62 3.53
CA LEU A 5 -24.08 2.62 2.60
C LEU A 5 -24.05 1.23 3.23
N ASN A 6 -23.61 1.13 4.49
CA ASN A 6 -23.59 -0.14 5.22
C ASN A 6 -25.02 -0.71 5.40
N HIS A 7 -26.00 0.15 5.64
CA HIS A 7 -27.40 -0.26 5.74
C HIS A 7 -27.97 -0.77 4.41
N ILE A 8 -27.52 -0.21 3.27
CA ILE A 8 -27.88 -0.69 1.93
C ILE A 8 -27.19 -2.03 1.64
N TRP A 9 -25.92 -2.19 2.06
CA TRP A 9 -25.17 -3.44 1.98
C TRP A 9 -25.83 -4.60 2.74
N LEU A 10 -26.37 -4.33 3.92
CA LEU A 10 -27.03 -5.33 4.76
C LEU A 10 -28.45 -5.69 4.30
N ASN A 11 -29.08 -4.88 3.43
CA ASN A 11 -30.43 -5.09 2.93
C ASN A 11 -30.49 -5.08 1.39
N PRO A 12 -29.88 -6.05 0.70
CA PRO A 12 -30.03 -6.19 -0.74
C PRO A 12 -31.50 -6.50 -1.08
N ARG A 13 -32.08 -5.78 -2.04
CA ARG A 13 -33.42 -6.10 -2.56
C ARG A 13 -33.39 -7.48 -3.22
N GLU A 14 -34.35 -8.34 -2.89
CA GLU A 14 -34.55 -9.58 -3.63
C GLU A 14 -34.99 -9.25 -5.07
N GLN A 15 -34.05 -9.29 -6.02
CA GLN A 15 -34.39 -9.37 -7.43
C GLN A 15 -34.16 -10.79 -7.94
N THR A 16 -35.25 -11.34 -8.46
CA THR A 16 -35.36 -12.63 -9.13
C THR A 16 -34.52 -12.67 -10.40
N GLY A 17 -33.62 -13.65 -10.51
CA GLY A 17 -33.09 -14.12 -11.79
C GLY A 17 -31.59 -14.03 -11.98
N ASN A 18 -30.93 -15.18 -11.84
CA ASN A 18 -29.60 -15.59 -12.35
C ASN A 18 -28.39 -14.63 -12.24
N GLN A 19 -27.44 -15.08 -11.42
CA GLN A 19 -26.06 -14.62 -11.21
C GLN A 19 -25.90 -13.32 -10.39
N ARG A 20 -25.78 -13.53 -9.08
CA ARG A 20 -25.45 -12.52 -8.08
C ARG A 20 -24.02 -12.01 -8.29
N ASN A 21 -23.88 -10.87 -8.96
CA ASN A 21 -22.72 -10.01 -8.78
C ASN A 21 -23.09 -8.96 -7.75
N ILE A 22 -22.92 -9.28 -6.46
CA ILE A 22 -23.29 -8.42 -5.31
C ILE A 22 -22.73 -7.00 -5.44
N LEU A 23 -21.64 -6.84 -6.20
CA LEU A 23 -20.93 -5.59 -6.46
C LEU A 23 -21.45 -4.82 -7.69
N LYS A 24 -22.11 -5.47 -8.65
CA LYS A 24 -22.68 -4.80 -9.84
C LYS A 24 -24.05 -4.17 -9.56
N ASP A 25 -24.71 -4.57 -8.48
CA ASP A 25 -26.07 -4.12 -8.12
C ASP A 25 -26.10 -2.83 -7.29
N PHE A 26 -24.97 -2.16 -7.08
CA PHE A 26 -24.98 -0.82 -6.48
C PHE A 26 -25.39 0.23 -7.52
N TRP A 27 -26.47 0.95 -7.22
CA TRP A 27 -27.12 1.97 -8.07
C TRP A 27 -26.30 3.27 -8.24
N LEU A 28 -25.03 3.28 -7.88
CA LEU A 28 -24.17 4.46 -7.98
C LEU A 28 -22.89 4.13 -8.74
N ASP A 29 -22.69 4.84 -9.85
CA ASP A 29 -21.42 4.92 -10.57
C ASP A 29 -20.42 5.74 -9.73
N LEU A 30 -19.94 5.13 -8.64
CA LEU A 30 -19.00 5.73 -7.70
C LEU A 30 -17.58 5.38 -8.09
N ASN A 31 -16.71 6.39 -8.11
CA ASN A 31 -15.28 6.15 -8.20
C ASN A 31 -14.77 5.61 -6.84
N TYR A 32 -14.62 4.29 -6.75
CA TYR A 32 -14.20 3.60 -5.52
C TYR A 32 -12.87 4.12 -4.95
N LEU A 33 -11.97 4.64 -5.79
CA LEU A 33 -10.69 5.22 -5.36
C LEU A 33 -10.89 6.52 -4.56
N GLU A 34 -11.78 7.39 -5.00
CA GLU A 34 -12.10 8.64 -4.29
C GLU A 34 -12.81 8.35 -2.96
N VAL A 35 -13.66 7.33 -2.93
CA VAL A 35 -14.32 6.87 -1.71
C VAL A 35 -13.29 6.31 -0.72
N ALA A 36 -12.30 5.55 -1.20
CA ALA A 36 -11.22 5.05 -0.36
C ALA A 36 -10.40 6.19 0.25
N GLN A 37 -10.05 7.21 -0.54
CA GLN A 37 -9.31 8.38 -0.06
C GLN A 37 -10.12 9.19 0.97
N ALA A 38 -11.42 9.39 0.73
CA ALA A 38 -12.30 10.05 1.69
C ALA A 38 -12.43 9.24 3.00
N ALA A 39 -12.51 7.90 2.91
CA ALA A 39 -12.56 7.01 4.06
C ALA A 39 -11.25 7.04 4.87
N GLN A 40 -10.09 7.06 4.19
CA GLN A 40 -8.77 7.24 4.82
C GLN A 40 -8.72 8.57 5.59
N TYR A 41 -9.15 9.67 4.98
CA TYR A 41 -9.17 10.99 5.63
C TYR A 41 -10.09 11.03 6.87
N CYS A 42 -11.12 10.19 6.89
CA CYS A 42 -12.03 10.04 8.04
C CYS A 42 -11.54 9.03 9.09
N SER A 43 -10.30 8.54 8.98
CA SER A 43 -9.74 7.48 9.84
C SER A 43 -10.56 6.18 9.86
N ALA A 44 -11.34 5.94 8.79
CA ALA A 44 -12.14 4.73 8.64
C ALA A 44 -11.35 3.66 7.89
N TYR A 45 -10.22 3.22 8.48
CA TYR A 45 -9.18 2.43 7.81
C TYR A 45 -9.66 1.12 7.18
N PHE A 46 -10.49 0.34 7.89
CA PHE A 46 -11.06 -0.90 7.34
C PHE A 46 -11.93 -0.65 6.11
N THR A 47 -12.68 0.46 6.10
CA THR A 47 -13.51 0.82 4.94
C THR A 47 -12.68 1.36 3.80
N ALA A 48 -11.59 2.09 4.08
CA ALA A 48 -10.64 2.53 3.06
C ALA A 48 -10.01 1.32 2.35
N ILE A 49 -9.59 0.30 3.11
CA ILE A 49 -9.05 -0.96 2.56
C ILE A 49 -10.11 -1.65 1.69
N LEU A 50 -11.33 -1.82 2.20
CA LEU A 50 -12.41 -2.48 1.47
C LEU A 50 -12.72 -1.80 0.12
N TYR A 51 -12.82 -0.47 0.08
CA TYR A 51 -13.06 0.25 -1.17
C TYR A 51 -11.86 0.20 -2.12
N THR A 52 -10.65 0.14 -1.59
CA THR A 52 -9.44 -0.03 -2.39
C THR A 52 -9.39 -1.40 -3.05
N GLU A 53 -9.71 -2.47 -2.30
CA GLU A 53 -9.80 -3.83 -2.82
C GLU A 53 -10.89 -3.93 -3.91
N LEU A 54 -12.05 -3.34 -3.65
CA LEU A 54 -13.14 -3.28 -4.62
C LEU A 54 -12.73 -2.56 -5.91
N TRP A 55 -11.96 -1.47 -5.80
CA TRP A 55 -11.42 -0.78 -6.97
C TRP A 55 -10.45 -1.68 -7.75
N CYS A 56 -9.52 -2.36 -7.07
CA CYS A 56 -8.60 -3.31 -7.69
C CYS A 56 -9.33 -4.42 -8.45
N ASP A 57 -10.39 -4.98 -7.85
CA ASP A 57 -11.22 -6.00 -8.48
C ASP A 57 -11.95 -5.48 -9.72
N THR A 58 -12.45 -4.24 -9.68
CA THR A 58 -13.09 -3.64 -10.87
C THR A 58 -12.10 -3.43 -12.03
N MET A 59 -10.84 -3.12 -11.73
CA MET A 59 -9.79 -2.99 -12.74
C MET A 59 -9.40 -4.35 -13.32
N ARG A 60 -9.33 -5.39 -12.48
CA ARG A 60 -9.09 -6.77 -12.93
C ARG A 60 -10.24 -7.30 -13.80
N GLU A 61 -11.49 -6.97 -13.48
CA GLU A 61 -12.62 -7.38 -14.32
C GLU A 61 -12.61 -6.65 -15.67
N LYS A 62 -12.28 -5.35 -15.69
CA LYS A 62 -12.12 -4.57 -16.93
C LYS A 62 -11.01 -5.14 -17.82
N SER A 63 -9.90 -5.61 -17.24
CA SER A 63 -8.82 -6.21 -18.01
C SER A 63 -9.20 -7.58 -18.58
N ARG A 64 -9.89 -8.43 -17.80
CA ARG A 64 -10.41 -9.71 -18.29
C ARG A 64 -11.37 -9.55 -19.46
N ILE A 65 -12.25 -8.53 -19.43
CA ILE A 65 -13.16 -8.22 -20.53
C ILE A 65 -12.37 -7.74 -21.76
N LYS A 66 -11.31 -6.97 -21.57
CA LYS A 66 -10.44 -6.48 -22.66
C LYS A 66 -9.68 -7.62 -23.33
N ASP A 67 -9.14 -8.55 -22.55
CA ASP A 67 -8.41 -9.72 -23.04
C ASP A 67 -9.32 -10.71 -23.78
N GLN A 68 -10.60 -10.80 -23.40
CA GLN A 68 -11.61 -11.60 -24.11
C GLN A 68 -12.01 -11.01 -25.48
N LEU A 69 -11.79 -9.71 -25.71
CA LEU A 69 -12.03 -9.07 -27.01
C LEU A 69 -10.82 -9.13 -27.95
N SER A 70 -9.61 -9.35 -27.42
CA SER A 70 -8.40 -9.55 -28.22
C SER A 70 -8.17 -11.04 -28.49
N ASP A 71 -8.73 -11.51 -29.59
CA ASP A 71 -8.49 -12.86 -30.13
C ASP A 71 -6.99 -13.09 -30.36
N TYR A 72 -6.47 -14.25 -29.94
CA TYR A 72 -5.11 -14.76 -30.12
C TYR A 72 -3.91 -13.97 -29.50
N SER A 73 -3.56 -14.29 -28.25
CA SER A 73 -2.15 -14.56 -27.89
C SER A 73 -2.02 -15.29 -26.55
N ASP A 74 -1.37 -16.45 -26.65
CA ASP A 74 -0.82 -17.32 -25.62
C ASP A 74 0.04 -16.58 -24.57
N SER A 75 -0.41 -16.54 -23.32
CA SER A 75 0.43 -16.79 -22.13
C SER A 75 -0.39 -16.56 -20.86
N GLY A 76 -0.56 -17.63 -20.08
CA GLY A 76 -1.17 -17.59 -18.77
C GLY A 76 -0.35 -16.78 -17.76
N SER A 77 -0.53 -15.46 -17.74
CA SER A 77 -0.14 -14.62 -16.59
C SER A 77 -1.32 -14.49 -15.63
N LEU A 78 -1.83 -15.62 -15.15
CA LEU A 78 -2.91 -15.69 -14.16
C LEU A 78 -2.46 -15.31 -12.73
N GLU A 79 -1.18 -15.00 -12.54
CA GLU A 79 -0.51 -14.93 -11.24
C GLU A 79 0.09 -13.54 -10.94
N SER A 80 -0.33 -12.47 -11.62
CA SER A 80 0.02 -11.13 -11.17
C SER A 80 -0.93 -10.71 -10.04
N SER A 81 -0.36 -10.43 -8.86
CA SER A 81 -1.08 -9.80 -7.76
C SER A 81 -1.82 -8.56 -8.29
N PRO A 82 -3.05 -8.27 -7.84
CA PRO A 82 -3.86 -7.16 -8.38
C PRO A 82 -3.08 -5.84 -8.41
N LEU A 83 -2.23 -5.60 -7.41
CA LEU A 83 -1.34 -4.44 -7.35
C LEU A 83 -0.27 -4.43 -8.46
N SER A 84 0.33 -5.57 -8.82
CA SER A 84 1.39 -5.61 -9.85
C SER A 84 0.84 -5.37 -11.25
N PHE A 85 -0.39 -5.82 -11.49
CA PHE A 85 -1.14 -5.47 -12.67
C PHE A 85 -1.43 -3.96 -12.75
N ILE A 86 -1.90 -3.35 -11.65
CA ILE A 86 -2.21 -1.91 -11.60
C ILE A 86 -0.96 -1.06 -11.82
N GLY A 87 0.17 -1.42 -11.21
CA GLY A 87 1.45 -0.73 -11.42
C GLY A 87 1.89 -0.68 -12.89
N SER A 88 1.55 -1.71 -13.69
CA SER A 88 1.86 -1.75 -15.12
C SER A 88 0.92 -0.93 -16.00
N GLN A 89 -0.32 -0.68 -15.55
CA GLN A 89 -1.33 0.01 -16.33
C GLN A 89 -1.40 1.52 -16.03
N ASP A 90 -1.44 1.89 -14.75
CA ASP A 90 -1.56 3.28 -14.28
C ASP A 90 -0.65 3.52 -13.06
N ARG A 91 0.61 3.91 -13.30
CA ARG A 91 1.63 4.09 -12.24
C ARG A 91 1.24 5.12 -11.16
N GLU A 92 0.57 6.20 -11.55
CA GLU A 92 0.16 7.27 -10.63
C GLU A 92 -0.96 6.81 -9.68
N LYS A 93 -1.95 6.08 -10.19
CA LYS A 93 -3.04 5.53 -9.36
C LYS A 93 -2.55 4.38 -8.50
N ALA A 94 -1.60 3.58 -9.01
CA ALA A 94 -0.92 2.58 -8.22
C ALA A 94 -0.26 3.22 -7.00
N SER A 95 0.53 4.29 -7.19
CA SER A 95 1.16 5.05 -6.11
C SER A 95 0.14 5.50 -5.06
N LEU A 96 -0.97 6.09 -5.49
CA LEU A 96 -2.02 6.55 -4.58
C LEU A 96 -2.66 5.39 -3.78
N VAL A 97 -2.92 4.26 -4.44
CA VAL A 97 -3.44 3.05 -3.79
C VAL A 97 -2.46 2.52 -2.74
N TYR A 98 -1.16 2.51 -3.04
CA TYR A 98 -0.14 2.11 -2.05
C TYR A 98 -0.13 3.05 -0.85
N ASP A 99 -0.19 4.37 -1.08
CA ASP A 99 -0.18 5.34 0.01
C ASP A 99 -1.41 5.15 0.93
N ILE A 100 -2.58 4.89 0.36
CA ILE A 100 -3.81 4.60 1.10
C ILE A 100 -3.68 3.32 1.92
N LEU A 101 -3.20 2.22 1.30
CA LEU A 101 -3.07 0.92 1.96
C LEU A 101 -1.99 0.94 3.05
N LEU A 102 -0.84 1.56 2.77
CA LEU A 102 0.28 1.65 3.71
C LEU A 102 -0.14 2.41 4.97
N ASP A 103 -0.81 3.55 4.82
CA ASP A 103 -1.29 4.34 5.94
C ASP A 103 -2.40 3.62 6.72
N ALA A 104 -3.34 2.97 6.01
CA ALA A 104 -4.41 2.21 6.64
C ALA A 104 -3.89 1.00 7.44
N TYR A 105 -3.00 0.18 6.86
CA TYR A 105 -2.42 -0.98 7.54
C TYR A 105 -1.47 -0.57 8.67
N SER A 106 -0.68 0.49 8.49
CA SER A 106 0.16 1.06 9.55
C SER A 106 -0.69 1.56 10.73
N SER A 107 -1.81 2.23 10.45
CA SER A 107 -2.75 2.71 11.48
C SER A 107 -3.51 1.57 12.19
N ILE A 108 -3.78 0.47 11.49
CA ILE A 108 -4.39 -0.74 12.09
C ILE A 108 -3.36 -1.52 12.92
N GLY A 109 -2.07 -1.38 12.61
CA GLY A 109 -0.99 -2.12 13.25
C GLY A 109 -0.78 -3.54 12.69
N ASP A 110 -1.27 -3.80 11.48
CA ASP A 110 -1.08 -5.09 10.80
C ASP A 110 0.25 -5.10 10.04
N MET A 111 1.30 -5.56 10.72
CA MET A 111 2.66 -5.60 10.21
C MET A 111 2.82 -6.55 9.02
N ASP A 112 2.06 -7.65 9.00
CA ASP A 112 2.11 -8.63 7.91
C ASP A 112 1.49 -8.05 6.64
N ALA A 113 0.38 -7.32 6.77
CA ALA A 113 -0.26 -6.65 5.65
C ALA A 113 0.59 -5.52 5.05
N VAL A 114 1.34 -4.78 5.87
CA VAL A 114 2.30 -3.76 5.38
C VAL A 114 3.43 -4.42 4.60
N SER A 115 3.99 -5.52 5.10
CA SER A 115 5.02 -6.29 4.40
C SER A 115 4.51 -6.83 3.06
N GLY A 116 3.26 -7.30 3.02
CA GLY A 116 2.62 -7.75 1.76
C GLY A 116 2.50 -6.66 0.69
N CYS A 117 2.39 -5.38 1.08
CA CYS A 117 2.31 -4.26 0.14
C CYS A 117 3.68 -3.91 -0.49
N GLU A 118 4.79 -4.29 0.15
CA GLU A 118 6.15 -3.96 -0.30
C GLU A 118 6.53 -4.62 -1.62
N VAL A 119 6.07 -5.85 -1.85
CA VAL A 119 6.46 -6.71 -2.99
C VAL A 119 6.18 -6.08 -4.35
N VAL A 120 5.38 -5.01 -4.40
CA VAL A 120 4.94 -4.38 -5.65
C VAL A 120 5.41 -2.93 -5.82
N ALA A 121 5.86 -2.27 -4.75
CA ALA A 121 6.28 -0.87 -4.79
C ALA A 121 7.81 -0.76 -4.66
N THR A 122 8.54 -1.37 -5.59
CA THR A 122 10.01 -1.47 -5.57
C THR A 122 10.76 -0.16 -5.77
N ASP A 123 10.06 0.94 -6.11
CA ASP A 123 10.71 2.17 -6.56
C ASP A 123 10.78 3.28 -5.49
N SER A 124 10.01 3.17 -4.42
CA SER A 124 9.98 4.19 -3.36
C SER A 124 10.96 3.85 -2.25
N GLN A 125 12.04 4.63 -2.11
CA GLN A 125 13.01 4.49 -1.01
C GLN A 125 12.34 4.49 0.38
N SER A 126 11.23 5.21 0.55
CA SER A 126 10.45 5.26 1.79
C SER A 126 9.85 3.90 2.16
N ILE A 127 9.40 3.13 1.17
CA ILE A 127 8.78 1.81 1.37
C ILE A 127 9.88 0.79 1.72
N LEU A 128 11.03 0.84 1.03
CA LEU A 128 12.21 0.05 1.38
C LEU A 128 12.72 0.34 2.79
N LYS A 129 12.80 1.62 3.18
CA LYS A 129 13.14 2.01 4.57
C LYS A 129 12.15 1.44 5.57
N HIS A 130 10.85 1.53 5.29
CA HIS A 130 9.80 1.04 6.16
C HIS A 130 9.86 -0.48 6.35
N SER A 131 10.13 -1.22 5.28
CA SER A 131 10.33 -2.67 5.36
C SER A 131 11.53 -3.05 6.20
N TYR A 132 12.70 -2.45 5.92
CA TYR A 132 13.90 -2.76 6.70
C TYR A 132 13.72 -2.44 8.20
N LEU A 133 12.90 -1.43 8.53
CA LEU A 133 12.50 -1.13 9.89
C LEU A 133 11.64 -2.24 10.51
N ILE A 134 10.63 -2.73 9.78
CA ILE A 134 9.74 -3.82 10.21
C ILE A 134 10.52 -5.14 10.38
N GLU A 135 11.31 -5.51 9.38
CA GLU A 135 12.08 -6.76 9.35
C GLU A 135 13.29 -6.72 10.30
N LYS A 136 13.54 -5.58 10.96
CA LYS A 136 14.71 -5.33 11.82
C LYS A 136 16.04 -5.58 11.09
N LYS A 137 16.06 -5.36 9.77
CA LYS A 137 17.26 -5.43 8.94
C LYS A 137 17.95 -4.08 8.92
N TRP A 138 18.61 -3.76 10.04
CA TRP A 138 19.27 -2.48 10.26
C TRP A 138 20.44 -2.22 9.31
N ASP A 139 21.09 -3.26 8.77
CA ASP A 139 22.20 -3.12 7.82
C ASP A 139 21.75 -2.51 6.48
N GLY A 140 20.59 -2.94 5.98
CA GLY A 140 19.98 -2.37 4.78
C GLY A 140 19.51 -0.94 5.00
N LEU A 141 18.94 -0.69 6.18
CA LEU A 141 18.48 0.63 6.59
C LEU A 141 19.64 1.63 6.71
N LEU A 142 20.78 1.22 7.27
CA LEU A 142 21.99 2.03 7.35
C LEU A 142 22.48 2.46 5.96
N LYS A 143 22.51 1.52 5.00
CA LYS A 143 22.96 1.80 3.64
C LYS A 143 22.09 2.84 2.94
N ILE A 144 20.76 2.77 3.11
CA ILE A 144 19.84 3.75 2.52
C ILE A 144 19.92 5.10 3.25
N ASN A 145 20.10 5.10 4.57
CA ASN A 145 20.17 6.34 5.35
C ASN A 145 21.49 7.09 5.16
N ASP A 146 22.59 6.36 4.91
CA ASP A 146 23.89 6.93 4.53
C ASP A 146 23.78 7.67 3.20
N GLN A 147 23.08 7.09 2.21
CA GLN A 147 22.80 7.77 0.94
C GLN A 147 21.96 9.04 1.11
N ASN A 148 21.05 9.05 2.09
CA ASN A 148 20.13 10.16 2.36
C ASN A 148 20.68 11.18 3.38
N ASN A 149 21.87 10.96 3.95
CA ASN A 149 22.45 11.77 5.03
C ASN A 149 21.51 12.00 6.23
N SER A 150 20.65 11.02 6.56
CA SER A 150 19.73 11.11 7.70
C SER A 150 20.45 10.77 9.01
N HIS A 151 21.14 11.73 9.62
CA HIS A 151 21.93 11.51 10.84
C HIS A 151 21.16 10.84 11.99
N ILE A 152 19.89 11.20 12.22
CA ILE A 152 19.06 10.64 13.28
C ILE A 152 18.73 9.16 13.02
N GLU A 153 18.38 8.83 11.77
CA GLU A 153 18.02 7.46 11.39
C GLU A 153 19.26 6.55 11.39
N ILE A 154 20.45 7.09 11.06
CA ILE A 154 21.75 6.39 11.18
C ILE A 154 22.05 6.08 12.65
N LEU A 155 21.87 7.05 13.55
CA LEU A 155 22.08 6.85 14.99
C LEU A 155 21.16 5.76 15.54
N GLN A 156 19.88 5.79 15.18
CA GLN A 156 18.90 4.78 15.60
C GLN A 156 19.28 3.40 15.08
N ALA A 157 19.66 3.27 13.82
CA ALA A 157 20.05 1.98 13.25
C ALA A 157 21.36 1.44 13.86
N LEU A 158 22.37 2.29 14.12
CA LEU A 158 23.61 1.90 14.81
C LEU A 158 23.36 1.41 16.24
N GLN A 159 22.46 2.08 16.97
CA GLN A 159 22.06 1.67 18.32
C GLN A 159 21.41 0.29 18.30
N GLN A 160 20.46 0.06 17.39
CA GLN A 160 19.72 -1.21 17.29
C GLN A 160 20.60 -2.38 16.80
N ASN A 161 21.64 -2.09 16.01
CA ASN A 161 22.67 -3.06 15.62
C ASN A 161 23.71 -3.35 16.73
N GLY A 162 23.66 -2.64 17.85
CA GLY A 162 24.61 -2.83 18.95
C GLY A 162 26.03 -2.28 18.69
N LEU A 163 26.21 -1.44 17.66
CA LEU A 163 27.48 -0.84 17.25
C LEU A 163 27.83 0.40 18.10
N HIS A 164 27.86 0.23 19.43
CA HIS A 164 27.98 1.32 20.40
C HIS A 164 29.29 2.12 20.28
N SER A 165 30.41 1.47 19.93
CA SER A 165 31.71 2.14 19.76
C SER A 165 31.73 3.07 18.54
N VAL A 166 31.12 2.63 17.43
CA VAL A 166 30.97 3.43 16.21
C VAL A 166 29.97 4.57 16.44
N LEU A 167 28.86 4.27 17.13
CA LEU A 167 27.87 5.27 17.54
C LEU A 167 28.52 6.39 18.36
N GLN A 168 29.35 6.05 19.35
CA GLN A 168 30.03 7.02 20.19
C GLN A 168 30.98 7.91 19.39
N GLY A 169 31.76 7.33 18.47
CA GLY A 169 32.63 8.09 17.58
C GLY A 169 31.85 9.00 16.62
N TYR A 170 30.71 8.53 16.12
CA TYR A 170 29.83 9.29 15.22
C TYR A 170 29.13 10.47 15.93
N ILE A 171 28.67 10.27 17.17
CA ILE A 171 28.12 11.36 17.99
C ILE A 171 29.22 12.39 18.29
N GLN A 172 30.43 11.95 18.61
CA GLN A 172 31.56 12.86 18.85
C GLN A 172 31.93 13.66 17.61
N SER A 173 31.94 13.06 16.42
CA SER A 173 32.24 13.77 15.18
C SER A 173 31.14 14.77 14.79
N LEU A 174 29.87 14.42 15.02
CA LEU A 174 28.75 15.35 14.85
C LEU A 174 28.83 16.55 15.81
N LEU A 175 29.20 16.31 17.07
CA LEU A 175 29.37 17.37 18.07
C LEU A 175 30.58 18.28 17.76
N LEU A 176 31.67 17.71 17.25
CA LEU A 176 32.87 18.48 16.85
C LEU A 176 32.64 19.33 15.59
N ASN A 177 31.87 18.82 14.62
CA ASN A 177 31.51 19.54 13.40
C ASN A 177 30.33 20.52 13.59
N GLY A 178 29.68 20.51 14.76
CA GLY A 178 28.54 21.37 15.10
C GLY A 178 28.89 22.65 15.87
N ASN A 179 30.18 22.96 16.08
CA ASN A 179 30.58 24.28 16.56
C ASN A 179 30.60 25.27 15.37
N PRO A 180 29.95 26.45 15.49
CA PRO A 180 29.91 27.46 14.43
C PRO A 180 31.30 28.00 14.06
#